data_AF-A0A9P0G143-F1
#
_entry.id   AF-A0A9P0G143-F1
#
_cell.length_a   1.000
_cell.length_b   1.000
_cell.length_c   1.000
_cell.angle_alpha   90.00
_cell.angle_beta   90.00
_cell.angle_gamma   90.00
#
_symmetry.space_group_name_H-M   'P 1'
#
loop_
_entity.id
_entity.type
_entity.pdbx_description
1 polymer ?
#
loop_
_entity_poly.entity_id
_entity_poly.type
_entity_poly.pdbx_seq_one_letter_code
_entity_poly.pdbx_strand_id
1 'polypeptide(L)'
;MMFFYQNTSEGRIVYNLVSDFPRKLYILAVEQNVTKQREIVKPLGRQIGSGMFKCIPPEDAFLISEIDQRVYDLMTLNLSMEPTFIVETMGLQWASELTFAENIPVLIKQFKKERGLKPFKVIIFGPPIVGKTTLAKSICEAYGLVYISPETVAQSMIEDLTWRIQHWEVGETAALGVVSPEEEELGLGDDDEDLGEEEGVQEAAKQTLAILQSGRQLSEEELLGYLRQKMLNRDALNRGWVLDGYPTTQPQCAALFEKGEEQDSEAGEETAEEPFDEDVDLYNNVLRKMLPDIVVYLDATDDFVCEKAMRQPEGDSRLDEETILKRLSEFRAADTRETTPVNFFDELDIHPLVVTVKDHTDYSMKLPYAAVALRMGRPCRYGKLMALIEAAEKKEREELETLRAREEKVLKQLEAKLKEEREEKMEYWTELYAIMREEEEAALAAAGEPMRNYLVHHIFPTLTPALLEVAKLRPEDPIDFLAEHLFKLNPAGKMLEPGYNLQAEKLMGKIKILDDALQGLDIQIEPLVTPECEIQDPASTEVKCNAMSNF
;
A
#
# COMPACT_ATOMS: atom_id res chain seq x y z
N MET A 1 -6.32 1.32 16.41
CA MET A 1 -6.97 2.42 17.15
C MET A 1 -6.14 2.76 18.38
N MET A 2 -5.59 3.97 18.45
CA MET A 2 -4.90 4.51 19.63
C MET A 2 -5.96 4.98 20.64
N PHE A 3 -5.90 4.46 21.86
CA PHE A 3 -6.81 4.84 22.95
C PHE A 3 -6.44 6.23 23.48
N PHE A 4 -7.35 7.19 23.30
CA PHE A 4 -7.33 8.48 24.00
C PHE A 4 -8.26 8.39 25.20
N TYR A 5 -7.72 8.35 26.43
CA TYR A 5 -8.53 8.61 27.61
C TYR A 5 -7.74 9.39 28.67
N GLN A 6 -8.39 10.41 29.24
CA GLN A 6 -7.94 11.09 30.45
C GLN A 6 -8.11 10.11 31.63
N ASN A 7 -7.14 10.07 32.55
CA ASN A 7 -7.08 9.14 33.71
C ASN A 7 -8.38 9.02 34.54
N THR A 8 -9.31 9.97 34.47
CA THR A 8 -10.59 9.97 35.18
C THR A 8 -11.67 9.07 34.55
N SER A 9 -11.66 8.84 33.24
CA SER A 9 -12.65 8.00 32.56
C SER A 9 -12.29 6.51 32.62
N GLU A 10 -11.01 6.16 32.53
CA GLU A 10 -10.56 4.76 32.66
C GLU A 10 -10.88 4.20 34.05
N GLY A 11 -10.64 4.98 35.11
CA GLY A 11 -11.01 4.61 36.47
C GLY A 11 -12.52 4.36 36.63
N ARG A 12 -13.36 5.08 35.88
CA ARG A 12 -14.81 4.91 35.91
C ARG A 12 -15.28 3.69 35.13
N ILE A 13 -14.64 3.38 34.00
CA ILE A 13 -14.86 2.12 33.27
C ILE A 13 -14.50 0.93 34.16
N VAL A 14 -13.31 0.95 34.76
CA VAL A 14 -12.87 -0.12 35.67
C VAL A 14 -13.80 -0.23 36.89
N TYR A 15 -14.20 0.89 37.49
CA TYR A 15 -15.16 0.90 38.59
C TYR A 15 -16.51 0.28 38.20
N ASN A 16 -17.05 0.65 37.03
CA ASN A 16 -18.32 0.10 36.53
C ASN A 16 -18.20 -1.39 36.24
N LEU A 17 -17.09 -1.85 35.65
CA LEU A 17 -16.84 -3.28 35.40
C LEU A 17 -16.72 -4.11 36.67
N VAL A 18 -16.13 -3.55 37.73
CA VAL A 18 -16.00 -4.22 39.03
C VAL A 18 -17.32 -4.18 39.80
N SER A 19 -18.09 -3.10 39.68
CA SER A 19 -19.35 -2.91 40.42
C SER A 19 -20.51 -3.67 39.80
N ASP A 20 -20.58 -3.75 38.47
CA ASP A 20 -21.61 -4.48 37.74
C ASP A 20 -20.96 -5.25 36.59
N PHE A 21 -20.51 -6.48 36.90
CA PHE A 21 -19.72 -7.28 35.98
C PHE A 21 -20.58 -7.75 34.78
N PRO A 22 -20.22 -7.38 33.53
CA PRO A 22 -21.02 -7.72 32.37
C PRO A 22 -21.12 -9.24 32.16
N ARG A 23 -22.30 -9.70 31.77
CA ARG A 23 -22.52 -11.08 31.33
C ARG A 23 -22.02 -11.35 29.91
N LYS A 24 -21.77 -10.30 29.12
CA LYS A 24 -21.24 -10.41 27.75
C LYS A 24 -19.73 -10.70 27.83
N LEU A 25 -19.24 -11.59 26.95
CA LEU A 25 -17.83 -11.97 26.86
C LEU A 25 -16.93 -10.85 26.32
N TYR A 26 -17.50 -9.92 25.57
CA TYR A 26 -16.80 -8.81 24.94
C TYR A 26 -17.57 -7.51 25.15
N ILE A 27 -16.81 -6.43 25.29
CA ILE A 27 -17.32 -5.07 25.38
C ILE A 27 -16.62 -4.28 24.28
N LEU A 28 -17.43 -3.61 23.45
CA LEU A 28 -16.94 -2.87 22.31
C LEU A 28 -16.97 -1.38 22.62
N ALA A 29 -15.82 -0.73 22.43
CA ALA A 29 -15.68 0.72 22.44
C ALA A 29 -15.45 1.19 21.01
N VAL A 30 -16.53 1.19 20.24
CA VAL A 30 -16.54 1.64 18.85
C VAL A 30 -17.36 2.93 18.75
N GLU A 31 -17.08 3.69 17.70
CA GLU A 31 -17.81 4.91 17.38
C GLU A 31 -19.28 4.60 17.07
N GLN A 32 -20.19 5.49 17.47
CA GLN A 32 -21.64 5.28 17.28
C GLN A 32 -22.08 5.60 15.85
N ASN A 33 -21.40 6.53 15.20
CA ASN A 33 -21.65 6.93 13.83
C ASN A 33 -20.78 6.09 12.89
N VAL A 34 -21.39 5.51 11.86
CA VAL A 34 -20.65 4.74 10.86
C VAL A 34 -19.89 5.71 9.96
N THR A 35 -18.57 5.55 9.87
CA THR A 35 -17.71 6.34 8.96
C THR A 35 -17.17 5.43 7.87
N LYS A 36 -17.27 5.89 6.61
CA LYS A 36 -16.71 5.16 5.47
C LYS A 36 -15.20 5.38 5.36
N GLN A 37 -14.47 4.42 4.77
CA GLN A 37 -13.03 4.56 4.54
C GLN A 37 -12.69 5.83 3.73
N ARG A 38 -13.48 6.17 2.70
CA ARG A 38 -13.33 7.41 1.89
C ARG A 38 -13.41 8.67 2.76
N GLU A 39 -14.33 8.70 3.74
CA GLU A 39 -14.52 9.84 4.65
C GLU A 39 -13.36 10.01 5.63
N ILE A 40 -12.60 8.94 5.91
CA ILE A 40 -11.39 9.01 6.74
C ILE A 40 -10.17 9.40 5.90
N VAL A 41 -10.03 8.82 4.71
CA VAL A 41 -8.88 9.05 3.83
C VAL A 41 -8.88 10.47 3.27
N LYS A 42 -10.04 11.01 2.90
CA LYS A 42 -10.16 12.36 2.32
C LYS A 42 -9.61 13.46 3.24
N PRO A 43 -10.00 13.57 4.52
CA PRO A 43 -9.41 14.57 5.43
C PRO A 43 -7.95 14.30 5.78
N LEU A 44 -7.52 13.02 5.90
CA LEU A 44 -6.10 12.69 6.10
C LEU A 44 -5.23 13.14 4.94
N GLY A 45 -5.68 12.87 3.70
CA GLY A 45 -5.04 13.32 2.47
C GLY A 45 -4.97 14.84 2.42
N ARG A 46 -6.09 15.54 2.69
CA ARG A 46 -6.18 17.01 2.68
C ARG A 46 -5.27 17.69 3.71
N GLN A 47 -5.13 17.12 4.91
CA GLN A 47 -4.43 17.79 6.01
C GLN A 47 -2.96 17.37 6.18
N ILE A 48 -2.65 16.08 5.97
CA ILE A 48 -1.31 15.52 6.20
C ILE A 48 -0.64 15.14 4.88
N GLY A 49 -1.40 14.52 3.99
CA GLY A 49 -0.91 13.95 2.75
C GLY A 49 -0.73 14.96 1.62
N SER A 50 -0.64 14.42 0.41
CA SER A 50 -0.54 15.18 -0.85
C SER A 50 -1.86 15.82 -1.29
N GLY A 51 -2.94 15.69 -0.51
CA GLY A 51 -4.30 16.04 -0.92
C GLY A 51 -4.95 15.00 -1.84
N MET A 52 -4.18 14.18 -2.53
CA MET A 52 -4.68 13.20 -3.49
C MET A 52 -4.96 11.86 -2.82
N PHE A 53 -6.05 11.21 -3.23
CA PHE A 53 -6.38 9.85 -2.86
C PHE A 53 -6.98 9.15 -4.08
N LYS A 54 -6.81 7.82 -4.14
CA LYS A 54 -7.31 6.99 -5.22
C LYS A 54 -8.32 5.99 -4.66
N CYS A 55 -9.48 5.90 -5.28
CA CYS A 55 -10.39 4.78 -5.08
C CYS A 55 -9.96 3.66 -6.04
N ILE A 56 -9.69 2.47 -5.50
CA ILE A 56 -9.25 1.32 -6.31
C ILE A 56 -10.45 0.38 -6.41
N PRO A 57 -10.92 0.05 -7.63
CA PRO A 57 -11.95 -0.96 -7.81
C PRO A 57 -11.52 -2.30 -7.21
N PRO A 58 -12.43 -3.08 -6.61
CA PRO A 58 -12.08 -4.35 -5.99
C PRO A 58 -11.40 -5.34 -6.95
N GLU A 59 -11.74 -5.31 -8.23
CA GLU A 59 -11.11 -6.09 -9.30
C GLU A 59 -9.64 -5.74 -9.55
N ASP A 60 -9.25 -4.48 -9.30
CA ASP A 60 -7.90 -3.97 -9.57
C ASP A 60 -6.99 -4.05 -8.34
N ALA A 61 -7.52 -4.42 -7.17
CA ALA A 61 -6.77 -4.41 -5.92
C ALA A 61 -5.52 -5.30 -5.98
N PHE A 62 -5.60 -6.45 -6.66
CA PHE A 62 -4.48 -7.39 -6.82
C PHE A 62 -3.43 -6.96 -7.86
N LEU A 63 -3.67 -5.87 -8.59
CA LEU A 63 -2.63 -5.25 -9.42
C LEU A 63 -1.56 -4.56 -8.56
N ILE A 64 -1.87 -4.27 -7.30
CA ILE A 64 -0.97 -3.66 -6.34
C ILE A 64 -0.21 -4.79 -5.63
N SER A 65 1.10 -4.83 -5.84
CA SER A 65 1.97 -5.92 -5.35
C SER A 65 1.99 -6.08 -3.82
N GLU A 66 1.62 -5.02 -3.12
CA GLU A 66 1.55 -4.90 -1.66
C GLU A 66 0.23 -5.45 -1.09
N ILE A 67 -0.80 -5.65 -1.93
CA ILE A 67 -2.12 -6.15 -1.50
C ILE A 67 -2.18 -7.66 -1.73
N ASP A 68 -1.99 -8.43 -0.66
CA ASP A 68 -2.29 -9.86 -0.64
C ASP A 68 -3.78 -10.13 -0.32
N GLN A 69 -4.23 -11.39 -0.42
CA GLN A 69 -5.60 -11.79 -0.12
C GLN A 69 -6.04 -11.35 1.28
N ARG A 70 -5.14 -11.43 2.27
CA ARG A 70 -5.43 -11.08 3.65
C ARG A 70 -5.66 -9.58 3.82
N VAL A 71 -4.84 -8.74 3.17
CA VAL A 71 -5.00 -7.28 3.15
C VAL A 71 -6.28 -6.90 2.41
N TYR A 72 -6.56 -7.54 1.28
CA TYR A 72 -7.80 -7.34 0.54
C TYR A 72 -9.03 -7.63 1.39
N ASP A 73 -9.09 -8.79 2.05
CA ASP A 73 -10.19 -9.18 2.92
C ASP A 73 -10.32 -8.20 4.11
N LEU A 74 -9.20 -7.73 4.67
CA LEU A 74 -9.21 -6.75 5.77
C LEU A 74 -9.75 -5.39 5.33
N MET A 75 -9.37 -4.91 4.14
CA MET A 75 -9.78 -3.61 3.62
C MET A 75 -11.22 -3.60 3.11
N THR A 76 -11.74 -4.75 2.65
CA THR A 76 -13.10 -4.89 2.14
C THR A 76 -14.12 -5.31 3.20
N LEU A 77 -13.67 -5.69 4.41
CA LEU A 77 -14.54 -6.10 5.50
C LEU A 77 -15.48 -4.96 5.94
N ASN A 78 -16.76 -5.11 5.63
CA ASN A 78 -17.81 -4.20 6.08
C ASN A 78 -18.54 -4.76 7.32
N LEU A 79 -17.87 -4.71 8.48
CA LEU A 79 -18.41 -5.23 9.74
C LEU A 79 -18.91 -4.08 10.63
N SER A 80 -20.24 -3.97 10.76
CA SER A 80 -20.87 -3.03 11.70
C SER A 80 -20.84 -3.58 13.13
N MET A 81 -20.39 -2.75 14.08
CA MET A 81 -20.30 -3.08 15.49
C MET A 81 -20.97 -1.98 16.31
N GLU A 82 -21.70 -2.35 17.37
CA GLU A 82 -22.43 -1.39 18.22
C GLU A 82 -21.94 -1.41 19.68
N PRO A 83 -21.64 -0.25 20.28
CA PRO A 83 -21.11 -0.14 21.64
C PRO A 83 -22.22 -0.16 22.72
N THR A 84 -23.21 -1.05 22.58
CA THR A 84 -24.44 -1.09 23.41
C THR A 84 -24.18 -1.02 24.92
N PHE A 85 -23.27 -1.84 25.43
CA PHE A 85 -23.01 -1.92 26.88
C PHE A 85 -22.40 -0.63 27.45
N ILE A 86 -21.50 0.02 26.70
CA ILE A 86 -20.82 1.25 27.13
C ILE A 86 -21.81 2.43 27.14
N VAL A 87 -22.61 2.55 26.09
CA VAL A 87 -23.57 3.66 25.93
C VAL A 87 -24.74 3.52 26.91
N GLU A 88 -25.37 2.35 27.00
CA GLU A 88 -26.59 2.17 27.79
C GLU A 88 -26.34 1.99 29.29
N THR A 89 -25.22 1.34 29.67
CA THR A 89 -25.01 0.89 31.05
C THR A 89 -23.95 1.72 31.79
N MET A 90 -22.89 2.17 31.12
CA MET A 90 -21.77 2.82 31.81
C MET A 90 -21.91 4.35 31.95
N GLY A 91 -22.80 5.00 31.20
CA GLY A 91 -23.04 6.45 31.28
C GLY A 91 -21.77 7.27 31.09
N LEU A 92 -20.91 6.86 30.17
CA LEU A 92 -19.61 7.49 29.92
C LEU A 92 -19.79 8.78 29.11
N GLN A 93 -19.09 9.83 29.53
CA GLN A 93 -18.96 11.05 28.73
C GLN A 93 -17.84 10.84 27.72
N TRP A 94 -18.20 10.91 26.44
CA TRP A 94 -17.23 10.86 25.35
C TRP A 94 -16.44 12.16 25.28
N ALA A 95 -15.16 12.08 24.92
CA ALA A 95 -14.31 13.26 24.74
C ALA A 95 -14.73 14.09 23.51
N SER A 96 -15.32 13.44 22.51
CA SER A 96 -15.95 14.03 21.34
C SER A 96 -17.09 13.12 20.88
N GLU A 97 -18.21 13.70 20.46
CA GLU A 97 -19.34 12.98 19.84
C GLU A 97 -19.24 12.98 18.30
N LEU A 98 -18.26 13.71 17.75
CA LEU A 98 -17.97 13.76 16.32
C LEU A 98 -17.33 12.47 15.85
N THR A 99 -17.47 12.18 14.55
CA THR A 99 -16.81 11.05 13.90
C THR A 99 -15.29 11.13 13.96
N PHE A 100 -14.58 10.02 13.74
CA PHE A 100 -13.13 10.05 13.59
C PHE A 100 -12.70 11.03 12.49
N ALA A 101 -13.40 11.02 11.35
CA ALA A 101 -13.13 11.88 10.21
C ALA A 101 -13.20 13.38 10.58
N GLU A 102 -14.25 13.79 11.29
CA GLU A 102 -14.45 15.16 11.77
C GLU A 102 -13.44 15.57 12.85
N ASN A 103 -12.97 14.60 13.65
CA ASN A 103 -11.97 14.85 14.70
C ASN A 103 -10.52 14.94 14.17
N ILE A 104 -10.25 14.60 12.90
CA ILE A 104 -8.89 14.61 12.32
C ILE A 104 -8.12 15.93 12.58
N PRO A 105 -8.68 17.14 12.40
CA PRO A 105 -7.96 18.39 12.68
C PRO A 105 -7.49 18.49 14.14
N VAL A 106 -8.34 18.10 15.09
CA VAL A 106 -8.04 18.12 16.52
C VAL A 106 -6.98 17.07 16.85
N LEU A 107 -7.13 15.87 16.31
CA LEU A 107 -6.20 14.75 16.48
C LEU A 107 -4.81 15.10 15.94
N ILE A 108 -4.72 15.76 14.78
CA ILE A 108 -3.44 16.22 14.21
C ILE A 108 -2.80 17.25 15.11
N LYS A 109 -3.57 18.21 15.63
CA LYS A 109 -3.07 19.22 16.57
C LYS A 109 -2.51 18.56 17.85
N GLN A 110 -3.21 17.55 18.37
CA GLN A 110 -2.76 16.78 19.52
C GLN A 110 -1.51 15.95 19.20
N PHE A 111 -1.49 15.25 18.07
CA PHE A 111 -0.35 14.48 17.59
C PHE A 111 0.91 15.37 17.48
N LYS A 112 0.76 16.56 16.87
CA LYS A 112 1.84 17.55 16.77
C LYS A 112 2.31 18.00 18.16
N LYS A 113 1.38 18.30 19.07
CA LYS A 113 1.68 18.74 20.45
C LYS A 113 2.43 17.69 21.26
N GLU A 114 1.93 16.46 21.31
CA GLU A 114 2.49 15.36 22.10
C GLU A 114 3.89 14.95 21.60
N ARG A 115 4.10 15.00 20.28
CA ARG A 115 5.38 14.68 19.67
C ARG A 115 6.34 15.89 19.59
N GLY A 116 5.90 17.08 19.98
CA GLY A 116 6.70 18.30 19.88
C GLY A 116 7.09 18.63 18.43
N LEU A 117 6.16 18.44 17.50
CA LEU A 117 6.28 18.81 16.10
C LEU A 117 5.79 20.24 15.94
N LYS A 118 6.72 21.17 15.72
CA LYS A 118 6.41 22.58 15.49
C LYS A 118 6.89 22.97 14.09
N PRO A 119 6.00 23.46 13.22
CA PRO A 119 6.38 23.92 11.89
C PRO A 119 7.01 25.31 12.00
N PHE A 120 8.34 25.37 12.15
CA PHE A 120 9.05 26.65 12.18
C PHE A 120 9.15 27.26 10.79
N LYS A 121 8.89 28.56 10.70
CA LYS A 121 9.04 29.35 9.48
C LYS A 121 10.21 30.30 9.65
N VAL A 122 11.29 30.08 8.89
CA VAL A 122 12.54 30.82 9.05
C VAL A 122 12.92 31.47 7.74
N ILE A 123 13.32 32.74 7.78
CA ILE A 123 13.94 33.40 6.62
C ILE A 123 15.38 33.79 6.96
N ILE A 124 16.29 33.60 6.00
CA ILE A 124 17.71 33.92 6.17
C ILE A 124 18.15 34.94 5.12
N PHE A 125 18.62 36.09 5.61
CA PHE A 125 19.12 37.21 4.84
C PHE A 125 20.59 37.49 5.13
N GLY A 126 21.22 38.26 4.24
CA GLY A 126 22.59 38.74 4.41
C GLY A 126 23.36 38.83 3.09
N PRO A 127 24.60 39.34 3.12
CA PRO A 127 25.45 39.53 1.95
C PRO A 127 25.68 38.24 1.13
N PRO A 128 26.05 38.35 -0.16
CA PRO A 128 26.42 37.17 -0.95
C PRO A 128 27.60 36.42 -0.30
N ILE A 129 27.68 35.11 -0.50
CA ILE A 129 28.79 34.23 -0.05
C ILE A 129 28.97 34.09 1.48
N VAL A 130 28.24 34.84 2.30
CA VAL A 130 28.34 34.76 3.77
C VAL A 130 28.07 33.35 4.34
N GLY A 131 27.27 32.52 3.64
CA GLY A 131 26.96 31.15 4.03
C GLY A 131 25.48 30.88 4.34
N LYS A 132 24.56 31.70 3.79
CA LYS A 132 23.10 31.57 3.97
C LYS A 132 22.60 30.16 3.63
N THR A 133 22.94 29.65 2.45
CA THR A 133 22.55 28.31 1.99
C THR A 133 23.07 27.20 2.88
N THR A 134 24.31 27.31 3.38
CA THR A 134 24.87 26.33 4.31
C THR A 134 24.11 26.33 5.64
N LEU A 135 23.81 27.52 6.18
CA LEU A 135 23.01 27.67 7.38
C LEU A 135 21.58 27.14 7.19
N ALA A 136 20.93 27.49 6.08
CA ALA A 136 19.58 27.06 5.74
C ALA A 136 19.47 25.54 5.69
N LYS A 137 20.39 24.88 4.96
CA LYS A 137 20.44 23.41 4.88
C LYS A 137 20.69 22.76 6.24
N SER A 138 21.59 23.31 7.06
CA SER A 138 21.84 22.79 8.40
C SER A 138 20.62 22.88 9.33
N ILE A 139 19.82 23.96 9.21
CA ILE A 139 18.59 24.14 9.98
C ILE A 139 17.52 23.15 9.47
N CYS A 140 17.36 23.01 8.15
CA CYS A 140 16.43 22.05 7.57
C CYS A 140 16.73 20.62 8.00
N GLU A 141 18.00 20.21 8.01
CA GLU A 141 18.41 18.87 8.44
C GLU A 141 18.14 18.67 9.95
N ALA A 142 18.54 19.62 10.79
CA ALA A 142 18.41 19.48 12.24
C ALA A 142 16.95 19.53 12.73
N TYR A 143 16.11 20.39 12.14
CA TYR A 143 14.72 20.60 12.55
C TYR A 143 13.72 19.83 11.67
N GLY A 144 14.18 19.21 10.57
CA GLY A 144 13.33 18.52 9.62
C GLY A 144 12.42 19.45 8.80
N LEU A 145 12.83 20.70 8.55
CA LEU A 145 12.06 21.70 7.80
C LEU A 145 12.24 21.55 6.28
N VAL A 146 11.33 22.15 5.50
CA VAL A 146 11.41 22.19 4.04
C VAL A 146 12.35 23.32 3.59
N TYR A 147 13.32 23.01 2.75
CA TYR A 147 14.19 24.03 2.14
C TYR A 147 13.49 24.67 0.94
N ILE A 148 13.41 26.00 0.93
CA ILE A 148 12.82 26.78 -0.16
C ILE A 148 13.84 27.83 -0.60
N SER A 149 14.09 27.92 -1.91
CA SER A 149 14.91 28.97 -2.51
C SER A 149 14.38 29.32 -3.90
N PRO A 150 14.60 30.57 -4.38
CA PRO A 150 14.23 30.96 -5.74
C PRO A 150 14.83 30.07 -6.84
N GLU A 151 16.04 29.56 -6.60
CA GLU A 151 16.77 28.73 -7.58
C GLU A 151 16.18 27.32 -7.68
N THR A 152 15.69 26.77 -6.56
CA THR A 152 15.17 25.39 -6.49
C THR A 152 13.66 25.30 -6.62
N VAL A 153 12.93 26.41 -6.49
CA VAL A 153 11.46 26.37 -6.50
C VAL A 153 10.92 25.87 -7.83
N ALA A 154 11.45 26.33 -8.97
CA ALA A 154 11.00 25.88 -10.29
C ALA A 154 11.18 24.37 -10.47
N GLN A 155 12.36 23.83 -10.13
CA GLN A 155 12.64 22.40 -10.20
C GLN A 155 11.72 21.58 -9.28
N SER A 156 11.55 22.03 -8.04
CA SER A 156 10.68 21.34 -7.08
C SER A 156 9.20 21.37 -7.49
N MET A 157 8.77 22.41 -8.20
CA MET A 157 7.42 22.51 -8.75
C MET A 157 7.25 21.60 -9.97
N ILE A 158 8.27 21.49 -10.83
CA ILE A 158 8.28 20.50 -11.93
C ILE A 158 8.13 19.09 -11.35
N GLU A 159 8.91 18.73 -10.33
CA GLU A 159 8.83 17.41 -9.68
C GLU A 159 7.43 17.13 -9.11
N ASP A 160 6.86 18.07 -8.35
CA ASP A 160 5.52 17.92 -7.74
C ASP A 160 4.43 17.82 -8.83
N LEU A 161 4.45 18.71 -9.83
CA LEU A 161 3.47 18.68 -10.93
C LEU A 161 3.61 17.42 -11.80
N THR A 162 4.83 16.99 -12.10
CA THR A 162 5.08 15.75 -12.87
C THR A 162 4.50 14.55 -12.12
N TRP A 163 4.78 14.48 -10.81
CA TRP A 163 4.25 13.41 -9.97
C TRP A 163 2.72 13.44 -9.96
N ARG A 164 2.10 14.60 -9.76
CA ARG A 164 0.63 14.73 -9.76
C ARG A 164 0.00 14.29 -11.08
N ILE A 165 0.53 14.75 -12.22
CA ILE A 165 0.00 14.39 -13.54
C ILE A 165 0.05 12.88 -13.79
N GLN A 166 1.17 12.23 -13.47
CA GLN A 166 1.30 10.78 -13.59
C GLN A 166 0.28 10.02 -12.73
N HIS A 167 -0.06 10.58 -11.56
CA HIS A 167 -0.98 9.93 -10.63
C HIS A 167 -2.45 10.24 -10.93
N TRP A 168 -2.75 11.36 -11.60
CA TRP A 168 -4.08 11.66 -12.16
C TRP A 168 -4.44 10.71 -13.31
N GLU A 169 -3.48 10.38 -14.19
CA GLU A 169 -3.72 9.48 -15.31
C GLU A 169 -4.05 8.03 -14.89
N VAL A 170 -3.76 7.67 -13.63
CA VAL A 170 -3.88 6.30 -13.11
C VAL A 170 -5.00 6.14 -12.07
N GLY A 171 -5.63 7.21 -11.58
CA GLY A 171 -6.67 7.11 -10.55
C GLY A 171 -7.77 8.15 -10.67
N GLU A 172 -9.02 7.74 -10.41
CA GLU A 172 -10.09 8.68 -10.08
C GLU A 172 -9.68 9.46 -8.83
N THR A 173 -9.35 10.75 -9.00
CA THR A 173 -8.94 11.63 -7.91
C THR A 173 -10.02 12.64 -7.61
N ALA A 174 -10.42 12.74 -6.34
CA ALA A 174 -11.11 13.93 -5.86
C ALA A 174 -10.09 15.02 -5.48
N ALA A 175 -10.22 16.17 -6.14
CA ALA A 175 -9.84 17.54 -5.78
C ALA A 175 -8.56 17.81 -4.95
N LEU A 176 -7.59 18.48 -5.59
CA LEU A 176 -6.94 19.66 -5.00
C LEU A 176 -7.37 20.88 -5.82
N GLY A 177 -8.38 21.60 -5.35
CA GLY A 177 -8.56 22.99 -5.71
C GLY A 177 -7.28 23.75 -5.32
N VAL A 178 -6.77 24.56 -6.25
CA VAL A 178 -5.93 25.69 -5.87
C VAL A 178 -6.74 26.46 -4.82
N VAL A 179 -6.09 26.86 -3.73
CA VAL A 179 -6.74 27.60 -2.65
C VAL A 179 -7.25 28.93 -3.22
N SER A 180 -8.52 28.94 -3.64
CA SER A 180 -9.38 30.11 -3.63
C SER A 180 -10.16 30.11 -2.30
N PRO A 181 -10.32 31.25 -1.62
CA PRO A 181 -11.46 31.42 -0.71
C PRO A 181 -12.76 31.19 -1.48
N GLU A 182 -13.83 30.81 -0.79
CA GLU A 182 -15.14 30.44 -1.35
C GLU A 182 -15.05 29.02 -1.95
N GLU A 183 -15.71 27.97 -1.43
CA GLU A 183 -17.05 27.85 -0.89
C GLU A 183 -17.12 26.62 0.05
N GLU A 184 -17.85 26.70 1.17
CA GLU A 184 -18.39 25.51 1.86
C GLU A 184 -19.73 25.88 2.52
N GLU A 185 -20.87 25.62 1.86
CA GLU A 185 -22.11 25.33 2.60
C GLU A 185 -23.04 24.32 1.88
N LEU A 186 -22.97 23.08 2.38
CA LEU A 186 -24.02 22.07 2.58
C LEU A 186 -25.13 21.82 1.52
N GLY A 187 -25.13 20.59 0.99
CA GLY A 187 -26.36 19.77 0.97
C GLY A 187 -26.70 19.00 -0.31
N LEU A 188 -26.36 17.70 -0.31
CA LEU A 188 -27.01 16.60 -1.04
C LEU A 188 -27.32 16.78 -2.53
N GLY A 189 -26.39 16.31 -3.36
CA GLY A 189 -26.67 15.70 -4.66
C GLY A 189 -26.07 16.43 -5.85
N ASP A 190 -24.82 16.10 -6.18
CA ASP A 190 -24.41 15.87 -7.58
C ASP A 190 -23.02 15.24 -7.60
N ASP A 191 -22.91 13.99 -8.07
CA ASP A 191 -21.62 13.37 -8.41
C ASP A 191 -21.19 13.75 -9.86
N ASP A 192 -21.97 14.59 -10.57
CA ASP A 192 -21.70 14.99 -11.97
C ASP A 192 -21.29 16.47 -12.16
N GLU A 193 -21.52 17.38 -11.19
CA GLU A 193 -21.08 18.80 -11.31
C GLU A 193 -19.61 19.03 -10.89
N ASP A 194 -18.98 18.11 -10.15
CA ASP A 194 -17.58 18.21 -9.67
C ASP A 194 -16.54 17.87 -10.76
N LEU A 195 -16.95 17.19 -11.86
CA LEU A 195 -16.04 16.73 -12.93
C LEU A 195 -15.59 17.85 -13.88
N GLY A 196 -16.37 18.93 -14.02
CA GLY A 196 -16.11 20.02 -14.96
C GLY A 196 -14.99 20.98 -14.52
N GLU A 197 -14.86 21.22 -13.22
CA GLU A 197 -13.77 22.03 -12.64
C GLU A 197 -12.45 21.24 -12.55
N GLU A 198 -12.53 19.92 -12.45
CA GLU A 198 -11.38 19.01 -12.39
C GLU A 198 -10.53 19.01 -13.67
N GLU A 199 -11.16 18.99 -14.86
CA GLU A 199 -10.42 19.09 -16.12
C GLU A 199 -9.66 20.42 -16.22
N GLY A 200 -10.27 21.54 -15.81
CA GLY A 200 -9.64 22.86 -15.84
C GLY A 200 -8.39 22.96 -14.96
N VAL A 201 -8.42 22.38 -13.75
CA VAL A 201 -7.27 22.37 -12.82
C VAL A 201 -6.15 21.47 -13.35
N GLN A 202 -6.48 20.29 -13.89
CA GLN A 202 -5.49 19.40 -14.49
C GLN A 202 -4.86 20.01 -15.74
N GLU A 203 -5.65 20.67 -16.58
CA GLU A 203 -5.14 21.41 -17.74
C GLU A 203 -4.22 22.56 -17.33
N ALA A 204 -4.61 23.37 -16.34
CA ALA A 204 -3.78 24.45 -15.82
C ALA A 204 -2.45 23.93 -15.23
N ALA A 205 -2.48 22.79 -14.53
CA ALA A 205 -1.28 22.13 -14.03
C ALA A 205 -0.37 21.61 -15.16
N LYS A 206 -0.94 20.99 -16.20
CA LYS A 206 -0.22 20.55 -17.40
C LYS A 206 0.41 21.73 -18.15
N GLN A 207 -0.33 22.83 -18.30
CA GLN A 207 0.17 24.06 -18.92
C GLN A 207 1.32 24.67 -18.11
N THR A 208 1.16 24.78 -16.78
CA THR A 208 2.20 25.29 -15.88
C THR A 208 3.47 24.43 -15.96
N LEU A 209 3.32 23.10 -15.98
CA LEU A 209 4.44 22.17 -16.15
C LEU A 209 5.14 22.36 -17.51
N ALA A 210 4.38 22.54 -18.59
CA ALA A 210 4.96 22.79 -19.91
C ALA A 210 5.76 24.11 -19.96
N ILE A 211 5.27 25.18 -19.31
CA ILE A 211 5.97 26.46 -19.19
C ILE A 211 7.28 26.28 -18.42
N LEU A 212 7.25 25.58 -17.28
CA LEU A 212 8.44 25.34 -16.46
C LEU A 212 9.48 24.46 -17.19
N GLN A 213 9.03 23.45 -17.94
CA GLN A 213 9.91 22.58 -18.73
C GLN A 213 10.51 23.27 -19.95
N SER A 214 9.90 24.36 -20.44
CA SER A 214 10.44 25.13 -21.56
C SER A 214 11.76 25.81 -21.22
N GLY A 215 12.17 25.83 -19.94
CA GLY A 215 13.41 26.45 -19.47
C GLY A 215 13.43 27.98 -19.62
N ARG A 216 12.26 28.61 -19.79
CA ARG A 216 12.11 30.06 -19.86
C ARG A 216 12.48 30.67 -18.50
N GLN A 217 13.11 31.84 -18.52
CA GLN A 217 13.31 32.63 -17.31
C GLN A 217 11.96 33.11 -16.76
N LEU A 218 11.70 32.77 -15.50
CA LEU A 218 10.49 33.17 -14.78
C LEU A 218 10.52 34.67 -14.51
N SER A 219 9.37 35.31 -14.70
CA SER A 219 9.14 36.67 -14.22
C SER A 219 9.12 36.71 -12.68
N GLU A 220 9.32 37.90 -12.10
CA GLU A 220 9.27 38.07 -10.65
C GLU A 220 7.90 37.71 -10.07
N GLU A 221 6.82 37.99 -10.80
CA GLU A 221 5.44 37.65 -10.43
C GLU A 221 5.20 36.13 -10.41
N GLU A 222 5.64 35.41 -11.46
CA GLU A 222 5.55 33.94 -11.51
C GLU A 222 6.37 33.29 -10.39
N LEU A 223 7.59 33.77 -10.16
CA LEU A 223 8.45 33.29 -9.09
C LEU A 223 7.78 33.47 -7.72
N LEU A 224 7.19 34.63 -7.48
CA LEU A 224 6.48 34.94 -6.23
C LEU A 224 5.25 34.04 -6.05
N GLY A 225 4.48 33.81 -7.11
CA GLY A 225 3.37 32.86 -7.12
C GLY A 225 3.82 31.45 -6.73
N TYR A 226 4.91 30.95 -7.32
CA TYR A 226 5.44 29.62 -7.00
C TYR A 226 6.03 29.53 -5.59
N LEU A 227 6.70 30.57 -5.10
CA LEU A 227 7.17 30.63 -3.72
C LEU A 227 6.00 30.56 -2.73
N ARG A 228 4.94 31.35 -2.94
CA ARG A 228 3.72 31.30 -2.11
C ARG A 228 3.08 29.92 -2.15
N GLN A 229 2.92 29.34 -3.33
CA GLN A 229 2.36 27.99 -3.48
C GLN A 229 3.22 26.94 -2.76
N LYS A 230 4.55 27.05 -2.80
CA LYS A 230 5.45 26.14 -2.09
C LYS A 230 5.38 26.31 -0.57
N MET A 231 5.29 27.54 -0.07
CA MET A 231 5.16 27.86 1.36
C MET A 231 3.81 27.43 1.93
N LEU A 232 2.75 27.44 1.12
CA LEU A 232 1.40 26.99 1.46
C LEU A 232 1.16 25.51 1.17
N ASN A 233 2.12 24.81 0.58
CA ASN A 233 2.02 23.37 0.36
C ASN A 233 1.93 22.63 1.72
N ARG A 234 1.22 21.51 1.74
CA ARG A 234 0.94 20.71 2.94
C ARG A 234 2.20 20.27 3.66
N ASP A 235 3.25 19.90 2.91
CA ASP A 235 4.55 19.55 3.50
C ASP A 235 5.17 20.74 4.28
N ALA A 236 5.14 21.93 3.67
CA ALA A 236 5.64 23.16 4.28
C ALA A 236 4.78 23.63 5.47
N LEU A 237 3.46 23.46 5.41
CA LEU A 237 2.55 23.76 6.53
C LEU A 237 2.71 22.75 7.69
N ASN A 238 3.03 21.50 7.39
CA ASN A 238 3.14 20.45 8.39
C ASN A 238 4.51 20.39 9.05
N ARG A 239 5.59 20.70 8.32
CA ARG A 239 6.96 20.64 8.80
C ARG A 239 7.56 22.00 9.09
N GLY A 240 7.04 23.07 8.49
CA GLY A 240 7.69 24.37 8.44
C GLY A 240 8.69 24.44 7.29
N TRP A 241 9.29 25.62 7.11
CA TRP A 241 10.17 25.89 5.98
C TRP A 241 11.29 26.87 6.36
N VAL A 242 12.38 26.80 5.59
CA VAL A 242 13.46 27.79 5.60
C VAL A 242 13.57 28.40 4.21
N LEU A 243 13.39 29.71 4.12
CA LEU A 243 13.52 30.47 2.89
C LEU A 243 14.94 31.07 2.80
N ASP A 244 15.69 30.63 1.79
CA ASP A 244 17.07 31.06 1.54
C ASP A 244 17.15 32.09 0.42
N GLY A 245 17.70 33.26 0.74
CA GLY A 245 18.11 34.25 -0.27
C GLY A 245 16.98 35.07 -0.89
N TYR A 246 15.76 35.03 -0.34
CA TYR A 246 14.63 35.85 -0.75
C TYR A 246 13.69 36.08 0.44
N PRO A 247 12.97 37.22 0.53
CA PRO A 247 13.14 38.47 -0.23
C PRO A 247 14.47 39.21 0.07
N THR A 248 15.05 39.94 -0.88
CA THR A 248 16.28 40.72 -0.64
C THR A 248 16.04 42.22 -0.51
N THR A 249 14.85 42.69 -0.86
CA THR A 249 14.47 44.11 -0.80
C THR A 249 13.14 44.28 -0.06
N GLN A 250 12.91 45.48 0.49
CA GLN A 250 11.64 45.80 1.17
C GLN A 250 10.41 45.65 0.24
N PRO A 251 10.44 46.10 -1.04
CA PRO A 251 9.32 45.85 -1.96
C PRO A 251 9.02 44.36 -2.19
N GLN A 252 10.03 43.49 -2.17
CA GLN A 252 9.81 42.05 -2.27
C GLN A 252 9.21 41.47 -0.98
N CYS A 253 9.54 42.05 0.19
CA CYS A 253 8.90 41.68 1.45
C CYS A 253 7.40 42.04 1.41
N ALA A 254 7.10 43.26 0.97
CA ALA A 254 5.74 43.72 0.73
C ALA A 254 5.01 42.82 -0.27
N ALA A 255 5.60 42.57 -1.44
CA ALA A 255 5.01 41.71 -2.45
C ALA A 255 4.77 40.27 -1.93
N LEU A 256 5.61 39.72 -1.05
CA LEU A 256 5.45 38.36 -0.55
C LEU A 256 4.47 38.27 0.64
N PHE A 257 4.44 39.28 1.53
CA PHE A 257 3.78 39.22 2.84
C PHE A 257 2.73 40.32 3.11
N GLU A 258 2.63 41.36 2.30
CA GLU A 258 1.65 42.45 2.48
C GLU A 258 0.36 42.15 1.72
N LYS A 259 -0.77 42.74 2.16
CA LYS A 259 -2.06 42.67 1.47
C LYS A 259 -1.91 43.30 0.09
N GLY A 260 -1.98 42.47 -0.95
CA GLY A 260 -2.13 43.00 -2.30
C GLY A 260 -3.33 43.95 -2.28
N GLU A 261 -3.14 45.18 -2.75
CA GLU A 261 -4.25 46.00 -3.23
C GLU A 261 -4.77 45.32 -4.51
N GLU A 262 -5.42 44.17 -4.37
CA GLU A 262 -6.34 43.75 -5.41
C GLU A 262 -7.42 44.83 -5.43
N GLN A 263 -7.51 45.53 -6.57
CA GLN A 263 -8.52 46.52 -6.83
C GLN A 263 -9.87 45.87 -6.66
N ASP A 264 -10.47 46.06 -5.48
CA ASP A 264 -11.89 45.85 -5.26
C ASP A 264 -12.60 46.63 -6.36
N SER A 265 -13.24 45.86 -7.23
CA SER A 265 -14.06 46.38 -8.31
C SER A 265 -15.21 47.14 -7.67
N GLU A 266 -15.21 48.45 -7.88
CA GLU A 266 -16.35 49.37 -7.83
C GLU A 266 -17.39 49.16 -6.70
N ALA A 267 -17.27 50.02 -5.69
CA ALA A 267 -18.36 50.80 -5.11
C ALA A 267 -19.78 50.17 -5.12
N GLY A 268 -20.15 49.51 -4.01
CA GLY A 268 -21.52 49.10 -3.71
C GLY A 268 -21.85 49.33 -2.23
N GLU A 269 -22.60 50.40 -2.00
CA GLU A 269 -23.30 50.87 -0.78
C GLU A 269 -23.22 50.07 0.54
N GLU A 270 -22.75 50.79 1.57
CA GLU A 270 -22.97 50.49 2.98
C GLU A 270 -24.43 50.10 3.27
N THR A 271 -24.66 48.83 3.63
CA THR A 271 -25.82 48.46 4.43
C THR A 271 -25.35 47.58 5.57
N ALA A 272 -25.57 48.07 6.78
CA ALA A 272 -25.23 47.41 8.03
C ALA A 272 -26.14 46.20 8.30
N GLU A 273 -25.56 45.25 9.04
CA GLU A 273 -26.19 44.13 9.79
C GLU A 273 -26.41 42.79 9.07
N GLU A 274 -25.36 41.96 8.95
CA GLU A 274 -25.41 40.50 9.19
C GLU A 274 -24.02 39.99 9.70
N PRO A 275 -23.95 39.03 10.66
CA PRO A 275 -22.69 38.56 11.24
C PRO A 275 -22.15 37.31 10.53
N PHE A 276 -21.52 37.49 9.37
CA PHE A 276 -20.65 36.48 8.74
C PHE A 276 -19.46 37.20 8.08
N ASP A 277 -18.47 37.55 8.89
CA ASP A 277 -17.15 38.06 8.47
C ASP A 277 -16.24 36.90 7.99
N GLU A 278 -16.60 36.17 6.92
CA GLU A 278 -15.73 35.08 6.41
C GLU A 278 -14.74 35.52 5.31
N ASP A 279 -15.04 36.56 4.53
CA ASP A 279 -14.19 36.90 3.38
C ASP A 279 -13.02 37.85 3.73
N VAL A 280 -13.20 38.73 4.72
CA VAL A 280 -12.12 39.65 5.17
C VAL A 280 -11.01 38.90 5.93
N ASP A 281 -11.34 37.74 6.51
CA ASP A 281 -10.45 36.95 7.36
C ASP A 281 -9.60 35.92 6.60
N LEU A 282 -9.98 35.50 5.39
CA LEU A 282 -9.23 34.47 4.68
C LEU A 282 -7.82 34.94 4.32
N TYR A 283 -7.69 36.16 3.82
CA TYR A 283 -6.41 36.75 3.48
C TYR A 283 -5.49 36.88 4.71
N ASN A 284 -6.03 37.37 5.82
CA ASN A 284 -5.32 37.47 7.09
C ASN A 284 -4.89 36.09 7.60
N ASN A 285 -5.72 35.06 7.41
CA ASN A 285 -5.41 33.69 7.79
C ASN A 285 -4.31 33.06 6.92
N VAL A 286 -4.28 33.35 5.61
CA VAL A 286 -3.23 32.90 4.68
C VAL A 286 -1.91 33.60 4.97
N LEU A 287 -1.92 34.93 5.16
CA LEU A 287 -0.72 35.66 5.57
C LEU A 287 -0.18 35.18 6.92
N ARG A 288 -1.04 34.97 7.93
CA ARG A 288 -0.62 34.37 9.21
C ARG A 288 0.04 33.00 9.03
N LYS A 289 -0.45 32.19 8.07
CA LYS A 289 0.18 30.91 7.73
C LYS A 289 1.56 31.09 7.09
N MET A 290 1.77 32.14 6.29
CA MET A 290 3.06 32.42 5.62
C MET A 290 4.05 33.28 6.42
N LEU A 291 3.63 34.06 7.41
CA LEU A 291 4.55 34.95 8.13
C LEU A 291 5.65 34.14 8.87
N PRO A 292 6.92 34.57 8.82
CA PRO A 292 8.00 33.87 9.49
C PRO A 292 7.88 33.95 11.01
N ASP A 293 8.27 32.89 11.71
CA ASP A 293 8.45 32.91 13.16
C ASP A 293 9.78 33.56 13.54
N ILE A 294 10.79 33.42 12.68
CA ILE A 294 12.16 33.89 12.92
C ILE A 294 12.74 34.44 11.62
N VAL A 295 13.28 35.65 11.73
CA VAL A 295 14.05 36.28 10.66
C VAL A 295 15.51 36.32 11.11
N VAL A 296 16.43 35.87 10.27
CA VAL A 296 17.87 35.83 10.55
C VAL A 296 18.59 36.75 9.58
N TYR A 297 19.35 37.72 10.09
CA TYR A 297 20.24 38.56 9.27
C TYR A 297 21.70 38.19 9.58
N LEU A 298 22.40 37.67 8.59
CA LEU A 298 23.83 37.39 8.67
C LEU A 298 24.62 38.65 8.34
N ASP A 299 25.21 39.26 9.37
CA ASP A 299 26.05 40.45 9.23
C ASP A 299 27.51 40.05 8.94
N ALA A 300 28.09 40.61 7.90
CA ALA A 300 29.48 40.37 7.51
C ALA A 300 30.07 41.62 6.85
N THR A 301 31.37 41.84 7.01
CA THR A 301 32.09 42.94 6.34
C THR A 301 32.35 42.61 4.87
N ASP A 302 32.53 43.65 4.05
CA ASP A 302 32.85 43.47 2.62
C ASP A 302 34.20 42.74 2.45
N ASP A 303 35.19 43.09 3.28
CA ASP A 303 36.47 42.38 3.36
C ASP A 303 36.26 40.87 3.63
N PHE A 304 35.33 40.53 4.53
CA PHE A 304 35.03 39.13 4.85
C PHE A 304 34.49 38.38 3.63
N VAL A 305 33.54 38.99 2.92
CA VAL A 305 32.91 38.41 1.74
C VAL A 305 33.95 38.21 0.62
N CYS A 306 34.78 39.23 0.37
CA CYS A 306 35.85 39.17 -0.64
C CYS A 306 36.90 38.10 -0.29
N GLU A 307 37.38 38.04 0.95
CA GLU A 307 38.33 37.00 1.36
C GLU A 307 37.73 35.59 1.26
N LYS A 308 36.45 35.43 1.65
CA LYS A 308 35.76 34.14 1.57
C LYS A 308 35.56 33.69 0.12
N ALA A 309 35.29 34.62 -0.79
CA ALA A 309 35.24 34.36 -2.23
C ALA A 309 36.59 33.87 -2.78
N MET A 310 37.70 34.51 -2.40
CA MET A 310 39.05 34.11 -2.83
C MET A 310 39.47 32.71 -2.34
N ARG A 311 38.95 32.28 -1.19
CA ARG A 311 39.26 30.98 -0.57
C ARG A 311 38.33 29.83 -1.01
N GLN A 312 37.39 30.06 -1.92
CA GLN A 312 36.55 28.97 -2.42
C GLN A 312 37.39 27.95 -3.20
N PRO A 313 37.19 26.64 -2.96
CA PRO A 313 37.88 25.60 -3.73
C PRO A 313 37.52 25.70 -5.22
N GLU A 314 38.48 25.36 -6.10
CA GLU A 314 38.23 25.33 -7.54
C GLU A 314 37.23 24.21 -7.89
N GLY A 315 36.03 24.60 -8.32
CA GLY A 315 34.96 23.72 -8.76
C GLY A 315 33.85 24.49 -9.46
N ASP A 316 32.86 23.78 -10.04
CA ASP A 316 31.81 24.33 -10.92
C ASP A 316 30.90 25.40 -10.27
N SER A 317 30.99 25.63 -8.96
CA SER A 317 30.18 26.59 -8.20
C SER A 317 30.90 27.91 -7.88
N ARG A 318 32.15 28.09 -8.34
CA ARG A 318 32.90 29.33 -8.12
C ARG A 318 32.32 30.46 -8.99
N LEU A 319 31.79 31.48 -8.34
CA LEU A 319 31.35 32.70 -9.02
C LEU A 319 32.55 33.57 -9.36
N ASP A 320 32.49 34.24 -10.51
CA ASP A 320 33.50 35.22 -10.92
C ASP A 320 33.57 36.38 -9.92
N GLU A 321 34.77 36.87 -9.64
CA GLU A 321 35.01 37.97 -8.69
C GLU A 321 34.19 39.22 -9.04
N GLU A 322 34.08 39.55 -10.33
CA GLU A 322 33.26 40.65 -10.83
C GLU A 322 31.77 40.45 -10.50
N THR A 323 31.26 39.22 -10.63
CA THR A 323 29.87 38.89 -10.31
C THR A 323 29.59 39.02 -8.81
N ILE A 324 30.56 38.63 -7.98
CA ILE A 324 30.46 38.73 -6.51
C ILE A 324 30.45 40.18 -6.07
N LEU A 325 31.38 40.99 -6.59
CA LEU A 325 31.47 42.42 -6.31
C LEU A 325 30.21 43.15 -6.77
N LYS A 326 29.69 42.81 -7.94
CA LYS A 326 28.43 43.37 -8.45
C LYS A 326 27.28 43.05 -7.49
N ARG A 327 27.06 41.77 -7.14
CA ARG A 327 26.00 41.36 -6.20
C ARG A 327 26.16 41.99 -4.81
N LEU A 328 27.39 42.15 -4.34
CA LEU A 328 27.67 42.79 -3.06
C LEU A 328 27.32 44.29 -3.11
N SER A 329 27.68 44.98 -4.19
CA SER A 329 27.35 46.39 -4.39
C SER A 329 25.84 46.62 -4.49
N GLU A 330 25.12 45.76 -5.21
CA GLU A 330 23.66 45.80 -5.33
C GLU A 330 22.99 45.55 -3.97
N PHE A 331 23.47 44.57 -3.20
CA PHE A 331 22.99 44.30 -1.85
C PHE A 331 23.17 45.50 -0.92
N ARG A 332 24.37 46.11 -0.90
CA ARG A 332 24.64 47.29 -0.04
C ARG A 332 23.89 48.54 -0.48
N ALA A 333 23.63 48.70 -1.78
CA ALA A 333 22.82 49.81 -2.29
C ALA A 333 21.34 49.68 -1.90
N ALA A 334 20.83 48.45 -1.84
CA ALA A 334 19.47 48.15 -1.38
C ALA A 334 19.34 48.22 0.15
N ASP A 335 20.41 47.94 0.89
CA ASP A 335 20.48 47.93 2.37
C ASP A 335 20.78 49.34 2.91
N THR A 336 19.82 50.26 2.80
CA THR A 336 19.94 51.63 3.32
C THR A 336 19.40 51.73 4.75
N ARG A 337 19.82 52.73 5.53
CA ARG A 337 19.37 52.89 6.94
C ARG A 337 17.85 53.03 7.10
N GLU A 338 17.15 53.48 6.07
CA GLU A 338 15.70 53.72 6.11
C GLU A 338 14.90 52.59 5.45
N THR A 339 15.46 51.92 4.43
CA THR A 339 14.78 50.83 3.72
C THR A 339 15.62 49.55 3.77
N THR A 340 15.34 48.70 4.74
CA THR A 340 15.91 47.34 4.80
C THR A 340 14.79 46.30 4.89
N PRO A 341 15.00 45.07 4.39
CA PRO A 341 14.09 43.96 4.67
C PRO A 341 13.87 43.72 6.17
N VAL A 342 14.86 44.04 7.00
CA VAL A 342 14.82 43.94 8.46
C VAL A 342 13.77 44.88 9.05
N ASN A 343 13.71 46.13 8.58
CA ASN A 343 12.75 47.14 9.04
C ASN A 343 11.29 46.68 8.81
N PHE A 344 11.01 46.04 7.67
CA PHE A 344 9.67 45.51 7.37
C PHE A 344 9.18 44.50 8.42
N PHE A 345 10.05 43.59 8.86
CA PHE A 345 9.68 42.60 9.88
C PHE A 345 9.63 43.21 11.28
N ASP A 346 10.46 44.22 11.59
CA ASP A 346 10.35 44.97 12.84
C ASP A 346 9.02 45.73 12.96
N GLU A 347 8.51 46.30 11.86
CA GLU A 347 7.18 46.93 11.79
C GLU A 347 6.03 45.92 12.04
N LEU A 348 6.26 44.65 11.74
CA LEU A 348 5.33 43.53 12.01
C LEU A 348 5.55 42.88 13.39
N ASP A 349 6.31 43.51 14.30
CA ASP A 349 6.71 42.99 15.62
C ASP A 349 7.51 41.67 15.57
N ILE A 350 8.15 41.36 14.44
CA ILE A 350 9.03 40.19 14.25
C ILE A 350 10.49 40.65 14.27
N HIS A 351 11.06 40.74 15.46
CA HIS A 351 12.44 41.21 15.64
C HIS A 351 13.49 40.30 14.99
N PRO A 352 14.25 40.80 14.00
CA PRO A 352 15.28 40.01 13.32
C PRO A 352 16.47 39.66 14.22
N LEU A 353 16.94 38.43 14.11
CA LEU A 353 18.14 37.94 14.77
C LEU A 353 19.38 38.30 13.93
N VAL A 354 20.07 39.36 14.35
CA VAL A 354 21.34 39.77 13.74
C VAL A 354 22.49 38.89 14.25
N VAL A 355 23.15 38.19 13.34
CA VAL A 355 24.25 37.26 13.65
C VAL A 355 25.50 37.69 12.88
N THR A 356 26.50 38.18 13.59
CA THR A 356 27.77 38.59 12.97
C THR A 356 28.64 37.39 12.63
N VAL A 357 29.07 37.28 11.38
CA VAL A 357 29.94 36.23 10.85
C VAL A 357 31.34 36.81 10.65
N LYS A 358 32.30 36.34 11.45
CA LYS A 358 33.70 36.81 11.40
C LYS A 358 34.72 35.71 11.14
N ASP A 359 34.35 34.45 11.36
CA ASP A 359 35.27 33.33 11.24
C ASP A 359 35.26 32.77 9.81
N HIS A 360 36.36 32.96 9.09
CA HIS A 360 36.53 32.47 7.72
C HIS A 360 36.79 30.96 7.66
N THR A 361 37.07 30.32 8.80
CA THR A 361 37.36 28.88 8.89
C THR A 361 36.12 28.04 9.21
N ASP A 362 35.07 28.66 9.75
CA ASP A 362 33.79 27.99 10.02
C ASP A 362 32.92 27.90 8.77
N TYR A 363 33.33 27.04 7.82
CA TYR A 363 32.52 26.74 6.63
C TYR A 363 31.18 26.09 6.98
N SER A 364 31.08 25.43 8.13
CA SER A 364 29.88 24.77 8.64
C SER A 364 28.86 25.73 9.28
N MET A 365 29.20 27.01 9.44
CA MET A 365 28.34 28.01 10.09
C MET A 365 27.87 27.59 11.49
N LYS A 366 28.71 26.90 12.27
CA LYS A 366 28.36 26.38 13.62
C LYS A 366 27.98 27.49 14.59
N LEU A 367 28.72 28.60 14.60
CA LEU A 367 28.44 29.73 15.49
C LEU A 367 27.08 30.39 15.13
N PRO A 368 26.83 30.76 13.86
CA PRO A 368 25.51 31.22 13.44
C PRO A 368 24.39 30.23 13.73
N TYR A 369 24.61 28.94 13.44
CA TYR A 369 23.65 27.89 13.73
C TYR A 369 23.29 27.84 15.22
N ALA A 370 24.28 27.92 16.11
CA ALA A 370 24.03 27.91 17.56
C ALA A 370 23.17 29.10 18.02
N ALA A 371 23.38 30.29 17.44
CA ALA A 371 22.57 31.47 17.75
C ALA A 371 21.10 31.30 17.30
N VAL A 372 20.89 30.78 16.08
CA VAL A 372 19.55 30.49 15.55
C VAL A 372 18.88 29.38 16.36
N ALA A 373 19.61 28.31 16.66
CA ALA A 373 19.10 27.20 17.46
C ALA A 373 18.72 27.62 18.89
N LEU A 374 19.43 28.57 19.49
CA LEU A 374 19.08 29.13 20.79
C LEU A 374 17.71 29.84 20.74
N ARG A 375 17.41 30.56 19.65
CA ARG A 375 16.13 31.24 19.44
C ARG A 375 15.00 30.27 19.09
N MET A 376 15.28 29.28 18.24
CA MET A 376 14.33 28.22 17.87
C MET A 376 14.01 27.26 19.03
N GLY A 377 14.94 27.10 19.96
CA GLY A 377 14.84 26.12 21.04
C GLY A 377 15.16 24.71 20.54
N ARG A 378 14.71 23.69 21.29
CA ARG A 378 15.06 22.30 21.00
C ARG A 378 14.58 21.89 19.61
N PRO A 379 15.42 21.20 18.80
CA PRO A 379 15.02 20.69 17.50
C PRO A 379 13.73 19.88 17.54
N CYS A 380 12.90 20.09 16.52
CA CYS A 380 11.66 19.35 16.35
C CYS A 380 11.96 17.86 16.22
N ARG A 381 11.09 17.01 16.79
CA ARG A 381 11.33 15.56 16.82
C ARG A 381 10.99 14.86 15.51
N TYR A 382 11.02 15.54 14.36
CA TYR A 382 10.76 14.92 13.05
C TYR A 382 11.74 13.79 12.78
N GLY A 383 13.04 13.95 13.08
CA GLY A 383 14.01 12.85 12.94
C GLY A 383 13.68 11.62 13.81
N LYS A 384 13.13 11.82 15.01
CA LYS A 384 12.65 10.69 15.84
C LYS A 384 11.38 10.06 15.29
N LEU A 385 10.49 10.86 14.70
CA LEU A 385 9.30 10.36 14.04
C LEU A 385 9.68 9.51 12.82
N MET A 386 10.59 9.99 11.98
CA MET A 386 11.10 9.25 10.82
C MET A 386 11.76 7.95 11.26
N ALA A 387 12.64 7.98 12.28
CA ALA A 387 13.26 6.77 12.80
C ALA A 387 12.24 5.76 13.37
N LEU A 388 11.13 6.22 13.96
CA LEU A 388 10.05 5.34 14.42
C LEU A 388 9.28 4.72 13.24
N ILE A 389 9.03 5.49 12.18
CA ILE A 389 8.38 5.00 10.95
C ILE A 389 9.27 3.95 10.30
N GLU A 390 10.54 4.26 10.06
CA GLU A 390 11.51 3.33 9.46
C GLU A 390 11.67 2.04 10.29
N ALA A 391 11.68 2.15 11.62
CA ALA A 391 11.75 0.98 12.50
C ALA A 391 10.48 0.13 12.43
N ALA A 392 9.30 0.76 12.33
CA ALA A 392 8.03 0.05 12.18
C ALA A 392 7.95 -0.66 10.82
N GLU A 393 8.29 0.02 9.73
CA GLU A 393 8.35 -0.56 8.38
C GLU A 393 9.36 -1.69 8.29
N LYS A 394 10.54 -1.54 8.91
CA LYS A 394 11.54 -2.60 8.98
C LYS A 394 10.99 -3.81 9.73
N LYS A 395 10.33 -3.61 10.88
CA LYS A 395 9.71 -4.68 11.65
C LYS A 395 8.62 -5.40 10.85
N GLU A 396 7.79 -4.66 10.13
CA GLU A 396 6.74 -5.21 9.27
C GLU A 396 7.33 -6.04 8.11
N ARG A 397 8.38 -5.54 7.45
CA ARG A 397 9.11 -6.32 6.43
C ARG A 397 9.68 -7.61 6.99
N GLU A 398 10.32 -7.56 8.16
CA GLU A 398 10.85 -8.75 8.83
C GLU A 398 9.72 -9.74 9.18
N GLU A 399 8.59 -9.26 9.70
CA GLU A 399 7.41 -10.11 9.99
C GLU A 399 6.87 -10.77 8.72
N LEU A 400 6.74 -10.02 7.62
CA LEU A 400 6.28 -10.54 6.33
C LEU A 400 7.25 -11.58 5.75
N GLU A 401 8.56 -11.33 5.79
CA GLU A 401 9.58 -12.29 5.36
C GLU A 401 9.54 -13.57 6.20
N THR A 402 9.35 -13.45 7.51
CA THR A 402 9.24 -14.63 8.39
C THR A 402 7.96 -15.42 8.13
N LEU A 403 6.84 -14.76 7.79
CA LEU A 403 5.60 -15.42 7.40
C LEU A 403 5.77 -16.16 6.08
N ARG A 404 6.30 -15.50 5.03
CA ARG A 404 6.58 -16.14 3.74
C ARG A 404 7.50 -17.36 3.88
N ALA A 405 8.55 -17.25 4.69
CA ALA A 405 9.46 -18.36 4.96
C ALA A 405 8.80 -19.52 5.73
N ARG A 406 7.77 -19.25 6.55
CA ARG A 406 6.97 -20.30 7.22
C ARG A 406 6.00 -20.96 6.22
N GLU A 407 5.31 -20.17 5.41
CA GLU A 407 4.39 -20.64 4.39
C GLU A 407 5.10 -21.54 3.36
N GLU A 408 6.27 -21.12 2.88
CA GLU A 408 7.07 -21.91 1.93
C GLU A 408 7.52 -23.25 2.55
N LYS A 409 7.85 -23.27 3.85
CA LYS A 409 8.18 -24.51 4.56
C LYS A 409 6.98 -25.43 4.70
N VAL A 410 5.81 -24.88 5.02
CA VAL A 410 4.56 -25.65 5.12
C VAL A 410 4.18 -26.22 3.76
N LEU A 411 4.28 -25.44 2.69
CA LEU A 411 4.02 -25.88 1.33
C LEU A 411 4.95 -27.02 0.90
N LYS A 412 6.27 -26.88 1.13
CA LYS A 412 7.25 -27.93 0.86
C LYS A 412 6.98 -29.21 1.66
N GLN A 413 6.56 -29.10 2.91
CA GLN A 413 6.17 -30.25 3.72
C GLN A 413 4.91 -30.94 3.18
N LEU A 414 3.93 -30.17 2.72
CA LEU A 414 2.71 -30.70 2.11
C LEU A 414 3.02 -31.40 0.79
N GLU A 415 3.82 -30.79 -0.08
CA GLU A 415 4.28 -31.39 -1.34
C GLU A 415 5.06 -32.68 -1.12
N ALA A 416 5.94 -32.72 -0.12
CA ALA A 416 6.70 -33.93 0.23
C ALA A 416 5.76 -35.06 0.69
N LYS A 417 4.78 -34.76 1.54
CA LYS A 417 3.77 -35.75 1.98
C LYS A 417 2.92 -36.26 0.82
N LEU A 418 2.47 -35.36 -0.06
CA LEU A 418 1.70 -35.75 -1.25
C LEU A 418 2.52 -36.62 -2.20
N LYS A 419 3.83 -36.38 -2.29
CA LYS A 419 4.75 -37.21 -3.08
C LYS A 419 4.93 -38.59 -2.46
N GLU A 420 5.15 -38.67 -1.15
CA GLU A 420 5.24 -39.93 -0.40
C GLU A 420 3.95 -40.76 -0.55
N GLU A 421 2.77 -40.17 -0.37
CA GLU A 421 1.50 -40.86 -0.57
C GLU A 421 1.30 -41.36 -2.01
N ARG A 422 1.81 -40.63 -3.02
CA ARG A 422 1.78 -41.05 -4.42
C ARG A 422 2.74 -42.22 -4.69
N GLU A 423 3.93 -42.17 -4.11
CA GLU A 423 4.94 -43.24 -4.20
C GLU A 423 4.42 -44.54 -3.54
N GLU A 424 3.90 -44.45 -2.31
CA GLU A 424 3.30 -45.61 -1.61
C GLU A 424 2.13 -46.23 -2.38
N LYS A 425 1.23 -45.40 -2.92
CA LYS A 425 0.13 -45.87 -3.77
C LYS A 425 0.66 -46.54 -5.03
N MET A 426 1.65 -45.93 -5.69
CA MET A 426 2.26 -46.50 -6.91
C MET A 426 2.89 -47.86 -6.62
N GLU A 427 3.65 -47.99 -5.54
CA GLU A 427 4.24 -49.26 -5.10
C GLU A 427 3.16 -50.32 -4.87
N TYR A 428 2.13 -49.99 -4.08
CA TYR A 428 1.00 -50.89 -3.84
C TYR A 428 0.31 -51.35 -5.14
N TRP A 429 0.06 -50.44 -6.07
CA TRP A 429 -0.54 -50.78 -7.37
C TRP A 429 0.40 -51.65 -8.21
N THR A 430 1.71 -51.37 -8.22
CA THR A 430 2.68 -52.19 -8.99
C THR A 430 2.77 -53.62 -8.46
N GLU A 431 2.77 -53.81 -7.14
CA GLU A 431 2.72 -55.14 -6.52
C GLU A 431 1.44 -55.87 -6.88
N LEU A 432 0.30 -55.19 -6.79
CA LEU A 432 -1.00 -55.77 -7.15
C LEU A 432 -1.08 -56.16 -8.63
N TYR A 433 -0.58 -55.32 -9.54
CA TYR A 433 -0.51 -55.63 -10.97
C TYR A 433 0.45 -56.78 -11.27
N ALA A 434 1.56 -56.92 -10.54
CA ALA A 434 2.47 -58.04 -10.69
C ALA A 434 1.78 -59.36 -10.31
N ILE A 435 1.07 -59.40 -9.18
CA ILE A 435 0.27 -60.55 -8.76
C ILE A 435 -0.80 -60.89 -9.81
N MET A 436 -1.52 -59.88 -10.31
CA MET A 436 -2.54 -60.07 -11.34
C MET A 436 -1.95 -60.65 -12.63
N ARG A 437 -0.80 -60.15 -13.08
CA ARG A 437 -0.11 -60.65 -14.27
C ARG A 437 0.31 -62.11 -14.10
N GLU A 438 0.89 -62.47 -12.94
CA GLU A 438 1.25 -63.86 -12.64
C GLU A 438 0.02 -64.79 -12.66
N GLU A 439 -1.10 -64.34 -12.09
CA GLU A 439 -2.36 -65.10 -12.13
C GLU A 439 -2.92 -65.24 -13.55
N GLU A 440 -2.89 -64.19 -14.36
CA GLU A 440 -3.31 -64.23 -15.78
C GLU A 440 -2.40 -65.14 -16.62
N GLU A 441 -1.09 -65.05 -16.46
CA GLU A 441 -0.13 -65.92 -17.13
C GLU A 441 -0.34 -67.40 -16.74
N ALA A 442 -0.62 -67.68 -15.46
CA ALA A 442 -0.96 -69.02 -15.00
C ALA A 442 -2.26 -69.55 -15.61
N ALA A 443 -3.28 -68.69 -15.71
CA ALA A 443 -4.55 -69.04 -16.35
C ALA A 443 -4.39 -69.31 -17.85
N LEU A 444 -3.60 -68.50 -18.55
CA LEU A 444 -3.27 -68.70 -19.97
C LEU A 444 -2.45 -69.96 -20.20
N ALA A 445 -1.47 -70.26 -19.34
CA ALA A 445 -0.68 -71.48 -19.40
C ALA A 445 -1.58 -72.72 -19.22
N ALA A 446 -2.51 -72.69 -18.26
CA ALA A 446 -3.49 -73.75 -18.05
C ALA A 446 -4.43 -73.94 -19.26
N ALA A 447 -4.85 -72.84 -19.90
CA ALA A 447 -5.65 -72.88 -21.12
C ALA A 447 -4.85 -73.39 -22.35
N GLY A 448 -3.52 -73.21 -22.34
CA GLY A 448 -2.59 -73.66 -23.38
C GLY A 448 -2.13 -75.11 -23.25
N GLU A 449 -2.45 -75.82 -22.17
CA GLU A 449 -2.06 -77.23 -22.00
C GLU A 449 -2.75 -78.16 -23.01
N PRO A 450 -2.06 -79.21 -23.51
CA PRO A 450 -2.71 -80.24 -24.31
C PRO A 450 -3.90 -80.84 -23.54
N MET A 451 -5.08 -80.88 -24.17
CA MET A 451 -6.38 -81.26 -23.58
C MET A 451 -6.33 -82.47 -22.62
N ARG A 452 -5.47 -83.47 -22.89
CA ARG A 452 -5.28 -84.67 -22.06
C ARG A 452 -4.72 -84.35 -20.67
N ASN A 453 -3.79 -83.41 -20.56
CA ASN A 453 -3.18 -83.02 -19.28
C ASN A 453 -4.15 -82.16 -18.46
N TYR A 454 -4.84 -81.23 -19.11
CA TYR A 454 -5.91 -80.45 -18.50
C TYR A 454 -7.01 -81.34 -17.88
N LEU A 455 -7.46 -82.36 -18.63
CA LEU A 455 -8.46 -83.33 -18.16
C LEU A 455 -7.96 -84.11 -16.93
N VAL A 456 -6.68 -84.51 -16.91
CA VAL A 456 -6.08 -85.26 -15.79
C VAL A 456 -5.88 -84.41 -14.54
N HIS A 457 -5.47 -83.15 -14.70
CA HIS A 457 -5.13 -82.28 -13.57
C HIS A 457 -6.33 -81.53 -12.99
N HIS A 458 -7.29 -81.10 -13.82
CA HIS A 458 -8.40 -80.24 -13.37
C HIS A 458 -9.75 -80.93 -13.32
N ILE A 459 -10.02 -81.91 -14.21
CA ILE A 459 -11.35 -82.54 -14.32
C ILE A 459 -11.40 -83.89 -13.61
N PHE A 460 -10.39 -84.74 -13.77
CA PHE A 460 -10.37 -86.09 -13.20
C PHE A 460 -10.38 -86.14 -11.65
N PRO A 461 -9.73 -85.22 -10.90
CA PRO A 461 -9.82 -85.24 -9.44
C PRO A 461 -11.24 -85.05 -8.90
N THR A 462 -12.09 -84.34 -9.65
CA THR A 462 -13.49 -84.09 -9.28
C THR A 462 -14.43 -85.16 -9.86
N LEU A 463 -14.17 -85.60 -11.10
CA LEU A 463 -15.02 -86.58 -11.80
C LEU A 463 -14.81 -88.01 -11.28
N THR A 464 -13.59 -88.38 -10.88
CA THR A 464 -13.28 -89.75 -10.45
C THR A 464 -14.00 -90.14 -9.15
N PRO A 465 -14.01 -89.30 -8.08
CA PRO A 465 -14.80 -89.57 -6.88
C PRO A 465 -16.30 -89.62 -7.17
N ALA A 466 -16.81 -88.71 -8.01
CA ALA A 466 -18.22 -88.66 -8.38
C ALA A 466 -18.66 -89.94 -9.14
N LEU A 467 -17.84 -90.41 -10.08
CA LEU A 467 -18.08 -91.68 -10.79
C LEU A 467 -17.95 -92.90 -9.87
N LEU A 468 -17.03 -92.87 -8.90
CA LEU A 468 -16.92 -93.91 -7.88
C LEU A 468 -18.15 -93.96 -6.98
N GLU A 469 -18.77 -92.82 -6.65
CA GLU A 469 -20.02 -92.78 -5.90
C GLU A 469 -21.21 -93.31 -6.70
N VAL A 470 -21.34 -92.94 -7.97
CA VAL A 470 -22.35 -93.51 -8.89
C VAL A 470 -22.20 -95.03 -8.95
N ALA A 471 -20.97 -95.54 -9.08
CA ALA A 471 -20.68 -96.97 -9.16
C ALA A 471 -21.02 -97.73 -7.86
N LYS A 472 -20.91 -97.07 -6.70
CA LYS A 472 -21.29 -97.63 -5.39
C LYS A 472 -22.80 -97.66 -5.18
N LEU A 473 -23.48 -96.56 -5.46
CA LEU A 473 -24.91 -96.39 -5.14
C LEU A 473 -25.84 -97.00 -6.18
N ARG A 474 -25.38 -97.17 -7.43
CA ARG A 474 -26.15 -97.66 -8.58
C ARG A 474 -27.58 -97.07 -8.62
N PRO A 475 -27.71 -95.73 -8.70
CA PRO A 475 -29.01 -95.08 -8.85
C PRO A 475 -29.72 -95.52 -10.14
N GLU A 476 -31.05 -95.43 -10.18
CA GLU A 476 -31.84 -95.79 -11.37
C GLU A 476 -31.51 -94.92 -12.58
N ASP A 477 -31.17 -93.64 -12.36
CA ASP A 477 -30.58 -92.76 -13.36
C ASP A 477 -29.16 -92.33 -12.94
N PRO A 478 -28.11 -92.99 -13.44
CA PRO A 478 -26.73 -92.66 -13.11
C PRO A 478 -26.25 -91.34 -13.73
N ILE A 479 -26.90 -90.85 -14.77
CA ILE A 479 -26.51 -89.60 -15.45
C ILE A 479 -27.01 -88.42 -14.62
N ASP A 480 -28.27 -88.45 -14.21
CA ASP A 480 -28.89 -87.36 -13.46
C ASP A 480 -28.28 -87.23 -12.05
N PHE A 481 -27.99 -88.37 -11.40
CA PHE A 481 -27.28 -88.39 -10.12
C PHE A 481 -25.86 -87.81 -10.22
N LEU A 482 -25.11 -88.14 -11.29
CA LEU A 482 -23.78 -87.59 -11.52
C LEU A 482 -23.85 -86.08 -11.78
N ALA A 483 -24.83 -85.61 -12.55
CA ALA A 483 -25.04 -84.20 -12.82
C ALA A 483 -25.35 -83.41 -11.52
N GLU A 484 -26.31 -83.88 -10.70
CA GLU A 484 -26.59 -83.25 -9.40
C GLU A 484 -25.36 -83.21 -8.48
N HIS A 485 -24.59 -84.30 -8.45
CA HIS A 485 -23.39 -84.38 -7.62
C HIS A 485 -22.32 -83.36 -8.06
N LEU A 486 -22.10 -83.23 -9.37
CA LEU A 486 -21.18 -82.23 -9.92
C LEU A 486 -21.69 -80.79 -9.73
N PHE A 487 -23.00 -80.54 -9.84
CA PHE A 487 -23.58 -79.22 -9.57
C PHE A 487 -23.49 -78.81 -8.10
N LYS A 488 -23.61 -79.75 -7.16
CA LYS A 488 -23.40 -79.48 -5.73
C LYS A 488 -21.96 -79.08 -5.42
N LEU A 489 -20.99 -79.64 -6.16
CA LEU A 489 -19.56 -79.30 -6.02
C LEU A 489 -19.19 -78.01 -6.79
N ASN A 490 -19.92 -77.66 -7.84
CA ASN A 490 -19.69 -76.47 -8.67
C ASN A 490 -20.99 -75.66 -8.87
N PRO A 491 -21.49 -74.97 -7.84
CA PRO A 491 -22.79 -74.29 -7.88
C PRO A 491 -22.85 -73.11 -8.86
N ALA A 492 -21.69 -72.54 -9.25
CA ALA A 492 -21.59 -71.43 -10.19
C ALA A 492 -21.31 -71.87 -11.64
N GLY A 493 -21.07 -73.16 -11.90
CA GLY A 493 -20.72 -73.69 -13.22
C GLY A 493 -19.29 -73.39 -13.69
N LYS A 494 -18.63 -72.36 -13.16
CA LYS A 494 -17.33 -71.86 -13.64
C LYS A 494 -16.10 -72.69 -13.23
N MET A 495 -16.20 -73.55 -12.22
CA MET A 495 -15.05 -74.30 -11.66
C MET A 495 -14.37 -75.27 -12.63
N LEU A 496 -14.98 -75.53 -13.80
CA LEU A 496 -14.45 -76.43 -14.84
C LEU A 496 -14.02 -75.66 -16.11
N GLU A 497 -14.16 -74.33 -16.13
CA GLU A 497 -13.73 -73.49 -17.25
C GLU A 497 -12.20 -73.40 -17.32
N PRO A 498 -11.59 -73.52 -18.51
CA PRO A 498 -10.15 -73.33 -18.68
C PRO A 498 -9.73 -71.93 -18.21
N GLY A 499 -8.84 -71.87 -17.21
CA GLY A 499 -8.33 -70.62 -16.64
C GLY A 499 -9.12 -70.07 -15.44
N TYR A 500 -10.14 -70.77 -14.94
CA TYR A 500 -10.86 -70.33 -13.74
C TYR A 500 -10.03 -70.51 -12.45
N ASN A 501 -9.72 -69.41 -11.77
CA ASN A 501 -9.14 -69.41 -10.42
C ASN A 501 -10.04 -68.61 -9.45
N LEU A 502 -10.54 -69.30 -8.41
CA LEU A 502 -11.43 -68.72 -7.40
C LEU A 502 -10.76 -67.58 -6.60
N GLN A 503 -9.43 -67.60 -6.45
CA GLN A 503 -8.69 -66.53 -5.79
C GLN A 503 -8.61 -65.29 -6.68
N ALA A 504 -8.32 -65.46 -7.98
CA ALA A 504 -8.31 -64.38 -8.96
C ALA A 504 -9.69 -63.72 -9.12
N GLU A 505 -10.78 -64.50 -9.17
CA GLU A 505 -12.14 -63.93 -9.27
C GLU A 505 -12.51 -63.11 -8.01
N LYS A 506 -12.07 -63.55 -6.82
CA LYS A 506 -12.25 -62.78 -5.58
C LYS A 506 -11.38 -61.52 -5.53
N LEU A 507 -10.16 -61.58 -6.08
CA LEU A 507 -9.26 -60.44 -6.19
C LEU A 507 -9.85 -59.39 -7.14
N MET A 508 -10.26 -59.81 -8.34
CA MET A 508 -10.94 -58.99 -9.34
C MET A 508 -12.24 -58.39 -8.81
N GLY A 509 -13.03 -59.15 -8.04
CA GLY A 509 -14.23 -58.64 -7.39
C GLY A 509 -13.93 -57.53 -6.37
N LYS A 510 -12.86 -57.67 -5.57
CA LYS A 510 -12.42 -56.63 -4.63
C LYS A 510 -11.87 -55.40 -5.34
N ILE A 511 -11.09 -55.59 -6.41
CA ILE A 511 -10.56 -54.51 -7.25
C ILE A 511 -11.70 -53.72 -7.87
N LYS A 512 -12.72 -54.40 -8.42
CA LYS A 512 -13.88 -53.74 -9.03
C LYS A 512 -14.70 -52.93 -8.02
N ILE A 513 -14.88 -53.44 -6.80
CA ILE A 513 -15.53 -52.70 -5.71
C ILE A 513 -14.70 -51.46 -5.31
N LEU A 514 -13.37 -51.56 -5.34
CA LEU A 514 -12.48 -50.42 -5.08
C LEU A 514 -12.51 -49.39 -6.22
N ASP A 515 -12.54 -49.85 -7.47
CA ASP A 515 -12.58 -49.02 -8.68
C ASP A 515 -13.91 -48.26 -8.78
N ASP A 516 -15.03 -48.94 -8.50
CA ASP A 516 -16.37 -48.32 -8.38
C ASP A 516 -16.43 -47.31 -7.22
N ALA A 517 -15.72 -47.57 -6.10
CA ALA A 517 -15.62 -46.63 -4.98
C ALA A 517 -14.71 -45.42 -5.29
N LEU A 518 -13.69 -45.60 -6.13
CA LEU A 518 -12.81 -44.53 -6.62
C LEU A 518 -13.52 -43.67 -7.68
N GLN A 519 -14.33 -44.23 -8.57
CA GLN A 519 -15.15 -43.46 -9.51
C GLN A 519 -16.20 -42.57 -8.82
N GLY A 520 -16.60 -42.91 -7.59
CA GLY A 520 -17.49 -42.07 -6.76
C GLY A 520 -16.80 -40.89 -6.07
N LEU A 521 -15.46 -40.86 -6.05
CA LEU A 521 -14.64 -39.77 -5.54
C LEU A 521 -13.98 -39.10 -6.76
N ASP A 522 -14.52 -37.97 -7.20
CA ASP A 522 -14.10 -37.25 -8.41
C ASP A 522 -12.66 -36.72 -8.30
N ILE A 523 -11.67 -37.60 -8.42
CA ILE A 523 -10.23 -37.29 -8.38
C ILE A 523 -9.73 -37.29 -9.82
N GLN A 524 -9.71 -36.11 -10.44
CA GLN A 524 -9.06 -35.91 -11.74
C GLN A 524 -7.54 -35.98 -11.56
N ILE A 525 -6.93 -37.11 -11.93
CA ILE A 525 -5.48 -37.22 -12.10
C ILE A 525 -5.20 -36.93 -13.58
N GLU A 526 -4.74 -35.73 -13.91
CA GLU A 526 -4.23 -35.45 -15.25
C GLU A 526 -2.94 -36.25 -15.49
N PRO A 527 -2.83 -36.99 -16.61
CA PRO A 527 -1.62 -37.72 -16.94
C PRO A 527 -0.52 -36.74 -17.37
N LEU A 528 0.56 -36.69 -16.58
CA LEU A 528 1.83 -36.05 -16.95
C LEU A 528 2.44 -36.81 -18.14
N VAL A 529 2.08 -36.40 -19.36
CA VAL A 529 2.79 -36.80 -20.58
C VAL A 529 3.95 -35.82 -20.78
N THR A 530 5.18 -36.29 -20.57
CA THR A 530 6.39 -35.58 -21.01
C THR A 530 6.48 -35.61 -22.54
N PRO A 531 6.79 -34.49 -23.21
CA PRO A 531 6.85 -34.45 -24.66
C PRO A 531 8.22 -34.91 -25.13
N GLU A 532 8.34 -36.10 -25.70
CA GLU A 532 9.50 -36.41 -26.56
C GLU A 532 9.21 -37.52 -27.58
N CYS A 533 9.48 -37.16 -28.83
CA CYS A 533 9.82 -37.99 -29.99
C CYS A 533 8.86 -39.10 -30.43
N GLU A 534 8.09 -38.82 -31.48
CA GLU A 534 7.86 -39.83 -32.53
C GLU A 534 8.21 -39.30 -33.92
N ILE A 535 8.93 -40.18 -34.59
CA ILE A 535 9.62 -40.10 -35.88
C ILE A 535 8.60 -40.33 -37.00
N GLN A 536 8.81 -39.67 -38.13
CA GLN A 536 8.06 -39.84 -39.38
C GLN A 536 7.98 -41.32 -39.83
N ASP A 537 6.84 -41.77 -40.34
CA ASP A 537 6.66 -41.96 -41.78
C ASP A 537 5.20 -42.29 -42.21
N PRO A 538 4.87 -42.10 -43.51
CA PRO A 538 3.51 -41.81 -43.99
C PRO A 538 2.81 -42.98 -44.72
N ALA A 539 1.57 -42.71 -45.11
CA ALA A 539 0.72 -43.40 -46.10
C ALA A 539 -0.36 -44.35 -45.56
N SER A 540 -1.62 -43.91 -45.64
CA SER A 540 -2.55 -44.41 -46.67
C SER A 540 -3.87 -43.63 -46.64
N THR A 541 -4.13 -42.97 -47.76
CA THR A 541 -5.43 -42.57 -48.33
C THR A 541 -6.62 -43.45 -47.93
N GLU A 542 -7.76 -42.84 -47.62
CA GLU A 542 -8.96 -42.99 -48.47
C GLU A 542 -10.08 -41.99 -48.16
N VAL A 543 -10.68 -41.55 -49.26
CA VAL A 543 -11.74 -40.57 -49.43
C VAL A 543 -13.09 -41.16 -49.05
N LYS A 544 -13.98 -40.36 -48.43
CA LYS A 544 -15.41 -40.34 -48.77
C LYS A 544 -16.14 -39.10 -48.25
N CYS A 545 -16.50 -38.24 -49.19
CA CYS A 545 -17.62 -37.31 -49.10
C CYS A 545 -18.94 -38.07 -48.92
N ASN A 546 -19.85 -37.59 -48.06
CA ASN A 546 -21.14 -37.01 -48.50
C ASN A 546 -22.13 -36.78 -47.34
N ALA A 547 -22.97 -35.77 -47.61
CA ALA A 547 -24.37 -35.58 -47.22
C ALA A 547 -24.68 -34.68 -46.01
N MET A 548 -25.01 -33.43 -46.38
CA MET A 548 -26.04 -32.59 -45.78
C MET A 548 -27.32 -33.39 -45.43
N SER A 549 -27.97 -33.06 -44.32
CA SER A 549 -29.31 -32.42 -44.33
C SER A 549 -29.89 -32.24 -42.92
N ASN A 550 -30.23 -30.99 -42.62
CA ASN A 550 -31.42 -30.48 -41.93
C ASN A 550 -32.03 -31.30 -40.77
N PHE A 551 -31.98 -30.75 -39.57
CA PHE A 551 -33.05 -29.90 -39.02
C PHE A 551 -32.51 -28.97 -37.94
#